data_AF-A0A2V9AR13-F1
#
_entry.id   AF-A0A2V9AR13-F1
#
_cell.length_a   1.000
_cell.length_b   1.000
_cell.length_c   1.000
_cell.angle_alpha   90.00
_cell.angle_beta   90.00
_cell.angle_gamma   90.00
#
_symmetry.space_group_name_H-M   'P 1'
#
loop_
_entity.id
_entity.type
_entity.pdbx_description
1 polymer ?
#
loop_
_entity_poly.entity_id
_entity_poly.type
_entity_poly.pdbx_seq_one_letter_code
_entity_poly.pdbx_strand_id
1 'polypeptide(L)'
;MKNLIVNADDLGWTPGVNRGISEAHRNGIVTSTSLLANGCAFDDGVRLSRELPRLGVGVHLNLSDGKPVAPPAKVKTLVSEKTRRAPGKSKNPGERSRRI
;
A
#
# COMPACT_ATOMS: atom_id res chain seq x y z
N MET A 1 27.35 -16.50 7.21
CA MET A 1 26.77 -15.63 6.15
C MET A 1 25.72 -14.73 6.79
N LYS A 2 25.54 -13.49 6.30
CA LYS A 2 24.52 -12.54 6.79
C LYS A 2 23.45 -12.35 5.73
N ASN A 3 22.18 -12.34 6.14
CA ASN A 3 21.04 -12.11 5.26
C ASN A 3 20.48 -10.71 5.51
N LEU A 4 20.12 -9.99 4.44
CA LEU A 4 19.51 -8.66 4.51
C LEU A 4 18.23 -8.63 3.68
N ILE A 5 17.17 -8.10 4.27
CA ILE A 5 15.91 -7.80 3.59
C ILE A 5 15.77 -6.28 3.54
N VAL A 6 15.60 -5.74 2.33
CA VAL A 6 15.30 -4.32 2.11
C VAL A 6 13.84 -4.25 1.67
N ASN A 7 12.98 -3.80 2.57
CA ASN A 7 11.54 -3.72 2.35
C ASN A 7 11.13 -2.29 1.99
N ALA A 8 10.38 -2.14 0.89
CA ALA A 8 9.72 -0.89 0.55
C ALA A 8 8.24 -0.96 0.96
N ASP A 9 7.76 0.00 1.74
CA ASP A 9 6.35 0.03 2.18
C ASP A 9 5.42 0.63 1.14
N ASP A 10 4.12 0.43 1.36
CA ASP A 10 3.01 1.10 0.66
C ASP A 10 2.76 0.66 -0.79
N LEU A 11 3.16 -0.55 -1.19
CA LEU A 11 2.71 -1.10 -2.47
C LEU A 11 1.17 -1.11 -2.49
N GLY A 12 0.58 -0.67 -3.60
CA GLY A 12 -0.86 -0.50 -3.75
C GLY A 12 -1.39 0.88 -3.32
N TRP A 13 -0.56 1.77 -2.75
CA TRP A 13 -1.03 3.08 -2.29
C TRP A 13 -1.39 4.02 -3.44
N THR A 14 -0.48 4.25 -4.37
CA THR A 14 -0.70 5.07 -5.58
C THR A 14 0.07 4.50 -6.76
N PRO A 15 -0.30 4.82 -8.03
CA PRO A 15 0.48 4.38 -9.19
C PRO A 15 1.93 4.87 -9.17
N GLY A 16 2.18 6.07 -8.64
CA GLY A 16 3.54 6.61 -8.47
C GLY A 16 4.39 5.78 -7.51
N VAL A 17 3.83 5.43 -6.35
CA VAL A 17 4.48 4.56 -5.36
C VAL A 17 4.76 3.18 -5.95
N ASN A 18 3.79 2.57 -6.61
CA ASN A 18 3.95 1.27 -7.27
C ASN A 18 5.10 1.28 -8.30
N ARG A 19 5.17 2.32 -9.14
CA ARG A 19 6.27 2.48 -10.10
C ARG A 19 7.62 2.62 -9.40
N GLY A 20 7.69 3.44 -8.35
CA GLY A 20 8.92 3.63 -7.57
C GLY A 20 9.43 2.34 -6.94
N ILE A 21 8.54 1.54 -6.34
CA ILE A 21 8.88 0.24 -5.74
C ILE A 21 9.36 -0.74 -6.81
N SER A 22 8.65 -0.83 -7.94
CA SER A 22 9.03 -1.69 -9.06
C SER A 22 10.41 -1.34 -9.62
N GLU A 23 10.68 -0.04 -9.79
CA GLU A 23 11.98 0.47 -10.26
C GLU A 23 13.09 0.18 -9.25
N ALA A 24 12.85 0.46 -7.96
CA ALA A 24 13.82 0.20 -6.90
C ALA A 24 14.11 -1.29 -6.68
N HIS A 25 13.19 -2.19 -7.06
CA HIS A 25 13.43 -3.63 -7.08
C HIS A 25 14.20 -4.08 -8.33
N ARG A 26 13.83 -3.57 -9.52
CA ARG A 26 14.48 -3.93 -10.79
C ARG A 26 15.91 -3.44 -10.89
N ASN A 27 16.12 -2.19 -10.49
CA ASN A 27 17.36 -1.43 -10.73
C ASN A 27 18.05 -1.00 -9.43
N GLY A 28 17.58 -1.48 -8.27
CA GLY A 28 18.09 -1.11 -6.96
C GLY A 28 18.25 -2.31 -6.02
N ILE A 29 18.16 -2.03 -4.72
CA ILE A 29 18.42 -3.01 -3.65
C ILE A 29 17.16 -3.52 -2.95
N VAL A 30 15.97 -3.07 -3.35
CA VAL A 30 14.71 -3.51 -2.71
C VAL A 30 14.51 -5.00 -2.98
N THR A 31 14.36 -5.78 -1.92
CA THR A 31 14.17 -7.24 -2.01
C THR A 31 12.76 -7.67 -1.63
N SER A 32 12.00 -6.81 -0.95
CA SER A 32 10.61 -7.08 -0.57
C SER A 32 9.76 -5.82 -0.49
N THR A 33 8.45 -6.00 -0.39
CA THR A 33 7.49 -4.93 -0.19
C THR A 33 6.26 -5.41 0.58
N SER A 34 5.45 -4.48 1.09
CA SER A 34 4.21 -4.76 1.80
C SER A 34 3.01 -4.13 1.06
N LEU A 35 1.99 -4.94 0.75
CA LEU A 35 0.84 -4.57 -0.07
C LEU A 35 -0.35 -4.08 0.78
N LEU A 36 -0.85 -2.89 0.46
CA LEU A 36 -2.04 -2.28 1.03
C LEU A 36 -3.31 -2.75 0.31
N ALA A 37 -4.07 -3.65 0.92
CA ALA A 37 -5.32 -4.18 0.37
C ALA A 37 -6.43 -3.12 0.19
N ASN A 38 -6.34 -2.00 0.90
CA ASN A 38 -7.28 -0.89 0.78
C ASN A 38 -6.73 0.33 0.03
N GLY A 39 -5.53 0.19 -0.56
CA GLY A 39 -4.90 1.23 -1.36
C GLY A 39 -5.63 1.44 -2.69
N CYS A 40 -5.60 2.66 -3.22
CA CYS A 40 -6.35 2.95 -4.46
C CYS A 40 -5.66 2.42 -5.73
N ALA A 41 -4.41 1.97 -5.63
CA ALA A 41 -3.66 1.32 -6.69
C ALA A 41 -3.40 -0.16 -6.38
N PHE A 42 -4.25 -0.79 -5.56
CA PHE A 42 -4.11 -2.19 -5.15
C PHE A 42 -4.00 -3.14 -6.34
N ASP A 43 -4.90 -3.04 -7.32
CA ASP A 43 -4.92 -3.95 -8.48
C ASP A 43 -3.62 -3.86 -9.30
N ASP A 44 -3.09 -2.65 -9.46
CA ASP A 44 -1.80 -2.42 -10.10
C ASP A 44 -0.64 -3.02 -9.28
N GLY A 45 -0.69 -2.90 -7.95
CA GLY A 45 0.27 -3.51 -7.04
C GLY A 45 0.26 -5.05 -7.12
N VAL A 46 -0.93 -5.66 -7.20
CA VAL A 46 -1.10 -7.11 -7.40
C VAL A 46 -0.54 -7.54 -8.75
N ARG A 47 -0.81 -6.79 -9.82
CA ARG A 47 -0.26 -7.07 -11.16
C ARG A 47 1.27 -7.05 -11.13
N LEU A 48 1.88 -6.00 -10.58
CA LEU A 48 3.34 -5.89 -10.47
C LEU A 48 3.94 -7.01 -9.62
N SER A 49 3.28 -7.41 -8.53
CA SER A 49 3.71 -8.53 -7.68
C SER A 49 3.81 -9.84 -8.46
N ARG A 50 2.92 -10.07 -9.43
CA ARG A 50 2.95 -11.25 -10.31
C ARG A 50 4.01 -11.14 -11.41
N GLU A 51 4.27 -9.93 -11.91
CA GLU A 51 5.30 -9.67 -12.92
C GLU A 51 6.73 -9.70 -12.35
N LEU A 52 6.88 -9.55 -11.03
CA LEU A 52 8.16 -9.51 -10.32
C LEU A 52 8.29 -10.69 -9.34
N PRO A 53 8.45 -11.94 -9.82
CA PRO A 53 8.40 -13.13 -8.97
C PRO A 53 9.55 -13.22 -7.93
N ARG A 54 10.59 -12.39 -8.05
CA ARG A 54 11.69 -12.31 -7.07
C ARG A 54 11.47 -11.23 -6.00
N LEU A 55 10.45 -10.40 -6.13
CA LEU A 55 10.07 -9.43 -5.11
C LEU A 55 9.28 -10.16 -4.04
N GLY A 56 9.79 -10.20 -2.81
CA GLY A 56 9.01 -10.69 -1.68
C GLY A 56 7.80 -9.77 -1.43
N VAL A 57 6.61 -10.32 -1.25
CA VAL A 57 5.40 -9.52 -1.00
C VAL A 57 4.73 -9.96 0.31
N GLY A 58 4.66 -9.04 1.26
CA GLY A 58 3.96 -9.17 2.52
C GLY A 58 2.66 -8.37 2.57
N VAL A 59 1.93 -8.47 3.69
CA VAL A 59 0.72 -7.68 3.95
C VAL A 59 1.09 -6.39 4.69
N HIS A 60 0.62 -5.25 4.21
CA HIS A 60 0.67 -3.99 4.94
C HIS A 60 -0.65 -3.76 5.68
N LEU A 61 -0.68 -4.04 6.98
CA LEU A 61 -1.86 -3.80 7.80
C LEU A 61 -2.05 -2.30 8.04
N ASN A 62 -3.24 -1.79 7.73
CA ASN A 62 -3.53 -0.36 7.77
C ASN A 62 -4.79 -0.07 8.59
N LEU A 63 -4.61 0.70 9.67
CA LEU A 63 -5.67 1.18 10.55
C LEU A 63 -5.79 2.70 10.57
N SER A 64 -4.94 3.42 9.83
CA SER A 64 -4.87 4.88 9.86
C SER A 64 -5.48 5.52 8.63
N ASP A 65 -5.42 4.89 7.45
CA ASP A 65 -5.75 5.58 6.20
C ASP A 65 -6.71 4.81 5.30
N GLY A 66 -7.45 5.54 4.48
CA GLY A 66 -8.35 4.96 3.49
C GLY A 66 -9.67 4.42 4.05
N LYS A 67 -10.40 3.70 3.19
CA LYS A 67 -11.62 2.98 3.60
C LYS A 67 -11.21 1.60 4.14
N PRO A 68 -11.90 1.05 5.14
CA PRO A 68 -11.68 -0.35 5.51
C PRO A 68 -12.06 -1.28 4.35
N VAL A 69 -11.40 -2.44 4.27
CA VAL A 69 -11.80 -3.52 3.34
C VAL A 69 -13.14 -4.13 3.79
N ALA A 70 -13.34 -4.28 5.10
CA ALA A 70 -14.60 -4.73 5.66
C ALA A 70 -15.69 -3.64 5.59
N PRO A 71 -16.99 -4.00 5.58
CA PRO A 71 -18.07 -3.03 5.71
C PRO A 71 -17.89 -2.17 6.97
N PRO A 72 -17.91 -0.82 6.89
CA PRO A 72 -17.70 0.05 8.05
C PRO A 72 -18.61 -0.25 9.25
N ALA A 73 -19.83 -0.72 8.98
CA ALA A 73 -20.79 -1.11 10.01
C ALA A 73 -20.33 -2.29 10.89
N LYS A 74 -19.41 -3.14 10.41
CA LYS A 74 -18.83 -4.26 11.16
C LYS A 74 -17.58 -3.85 11.96
N VAL A 75 -17.00 -2.69 11.69
CA VAL A 75 -15.74 -2.21 12.28
C VAL A 75 -15.86 -0.77 12.79
N LYS A 76 -17.00 -0.44 13.44
CA LYS A 76 -17.36 0.94 13.81
C LYS A 76 -16.31 1.64 14.68
N THR A 77 -15.64 0.90 15.57
CA THR A 77 -14.60 1.44 16.47
C THR A 77 -13.30 1.79 15.75
N LEU A 78 -13.12 1.33 14.51
CA LEU A 78 -11.92 1.55 13.69
C LEU A 78 -12.14 2.61 12.60
N VAL A 79 -13.31 3.24 12.56
CA VAL A 79 -13.64 4.26 11.55
C VAL A 79 -14.21 5.51 12.20
N SER A 80 -13.96 6.66 11.58
CA SER A 80 -14.62 7.91 11.95
C SER A 80 -16.11 7.84 11.62
N GLU A 81 -16.95 8.29 12.57
CA GLU A 81 -18.40 8.39 12.38
C GLU A 81 -18.78 9.26 11.18
N LYS A 82 -18.05 10.36 10.95
CA LYS A 82 -18.33 11.33 9.88
C LYS A 82 -17.93 10.80 8.50
N THR A 83 -16.74 10.22 8.38
CA THR A 83 -16.16 9.87 7.07
C THR A 83 -16.27 8.39 6.72
N ARG A 84 -16.61 7.53 7.70
CA ARG A 84 -16.61 6.06 7.58
C ARG A 84 -15.26 5.50 7.07
N ARG A 85 -14.18 6.22 7.35
CA ARG A 85 -12.78 5.88 7.00
C ARG A 85 -11.96 5.74 8.27
N ALA A 86 -10.80 5.11 8.14
CA ALA A 86 -9.83 5.05 9.22
C ALA A 86 -9.47 6.46 9.73
N PRO A 87 -9.24 6.63 11.05
CA PRO A 87 -8.90 7.92 11.64
C PRO A 87 -7.44 8.29 11.33
N GLY A 88 -7.22 8.90 10.16
CA GLY A 88 -5.92 9.41 9.73
C GLY A 88 -6.01 10.84 9.22
N LYS A 89 -4.84 11.45 8.97
CA LYS A 89 -4.74 12.80 8.42
C LYS A 89 -5.27 12.80 6.98
N SER A 90 -6.58 12.95 6.87
CA SER A 90 -7.36 13.21 5.66
C SER A 90 -6.55 13.96 4.60
N LYS A 91 -6.19 13.25 3.54
CA LYS A 91 -6.37 13.72 2.16
C LYS A 91 -6.92 12.56 1.34
N ASN A 92 -7.80 12.86 0.39
CA ASN A 92 -8.25 11.86 -0.57
C ASN A 92 -7.01 11.22 -1.24
N PRO A 93 -6.96 9.90 -1.45
CA PRO A 93 -5.85 9.26 -2.17
C PRO A 93 -5.56 9.94 -3.52
N GLY A 94 -6.60 10.41 -4.21
CA GLY A 94 -6.49 11.17 -5.45
C GLY A 94 -5.85 12.56 -5.33
N GLU A 95 -5.81 13.17 -4.14
CA GLU A 95 -5.12 14.45 -3.92
C GLU A 95 -3.61 14.28 -3.67
N ARG A 96 -3.17 13.12 -3.15
CA ARG A 96 -1.74 12.83 -3.00
C ARG A 96 -1.09 12.38 -4.32
N SER A 97 -1.85 11.74 -5.21
CA SER A 97 -1.35 11.31 -6.53
C SER A 97 -0.93 12.46 -7.46
N ARG A 98 -1.24 13.73 -7.12
CA ARG A 98 -0.83 14.92 -7.90
C ARG A 98 0.52 15.52 -7.47
N ARG A 99 1.21 14.93 -6.49
CA ARG A 99 2.46 15.47 -5.92
C ARG A 99 3.70 14.62 -6.16
N ILE A 100 3.59 13.51 -6.89
CA ILE A 100 4.70 12.61 -7.21
C ILE A 100 4.70 12.30 -8.70
#